data_AF-A0A933XRX0-F1
#
_entry.id   AF-A0A933XRX0-F1
#
_cell.length_a   1.000
_cell.length_b   1.000
_cell.length_c   1.000
_cell.angle_alpha   90.00
_cell.angle_beta   90.00
_cell.angle_gamma   90.00
#
_symmetry.space_group_name_H-M   'P 1'
#
loop_
_entity.id
_entity.type
_entity.pdbx_description
1 polymer ?
#
loop_
_entity_poly.entity_id
_entity_poly.type
_entity_poly.pdbx_seq_one_letter_code
_entity_poly.pdbx_strand_id
1 'polypeptide(L)'
;MRTQYIVALAAFVILAGNAANASAAALLADIENAIMCECDDKCGKVLINCNCSTSDKHRATIEKQIESGLAKEQIIQAYVDKYGEKALSAPTKKGFNLTAWIMPFAALIAGGIGIGKIIRTWTGKNRDISEGLPGRNEPALETRLGGYSKQLQSELDKLES
;
A
#
# COMPACT_ATOMS: atom_id res chain seq x y z
N MET A 1 8.61 -48.31 -43.49
CA MET A 1 9.18 -47.92 -42.18
C MET A 1 10.04 -46.65 -42.24
N ARG A 2 11.11 -46.53 -43.06
CA ARG A 2 11.95 -45.31 -43.11
C ARG A 2 11.20 -44.02 -43.45
N THR A 3 10.27 -44.06 -44.39
CA THR A 3 9.42 -42.92 -44.76
C THR A 3 8.45 -42.49 -43.67
N GLN A 4 7.99 -43.41 -42.81
CA GLN A 4 7.11 -43.08 -41.69
C GLN A 4 7.84 -42.31 -40.58
N TYR A 5 9.11 -42.62 -40.32
CA TYR A 5 9.94 -41.87 -39.37
C TYR A 5 10.26 -40.45 -39.87
N ILE A 6 10.51 -40.28 -41.17
CA ILE A 6 10.76 -38.95 -41.76
C ILE A 6 9.52 -38.07 -41.66
N VAL A 7 8.34 -38.62 -41.95
CA VAL A 7 7.06 -37.90 -41.83
C VAL A 7 6.75 -37.56 -40.36
N ALA A 8 6.99 -38.49 -39.43
CA ALA A 8 6.79 -38.23 -38.00
C ALA A 8 7.75 -37.17 -37.45
N LEU A 9 9.02 -37.19 -37.85
CA LEU A 9 10.00 -36.16 -37.48
C LEU A 9 9.65 -34.79 -38.07
N ALA A 10 9.24 -34.74 -39.34
CA ALA A 10 8.80 -33.50 -39.97
C ALA A 10 7.56 -32.93 -39.27
N ALA A 11 6.57 -33.77 -38.93
CA ALA A 11 5.38 -33.35 -38.19
C ALA A 11 5.71 -32.83 -36.78
N PHE A 12 6.65 -33.46 -36.08
CA PHE A 12 7.10 -33.02 -34.75
C PHE A 12 7.82 -31.66 -34.80
N VAL A 13 8.69 -31.43 -35.79
CA VAL A 13 9.38 -30.15 -36.00
C VAL A 13 8.37 -29.04 -36.32
N ILE A 14 7.36 -29.32 -37.15
CA ILE A 14 6.31 -28.35 -37.50
C ILE A 14 5.47 -28.01 -36.25
N LEU A 15 5.09 -28.98 -35.42
CA LEU A 15 4.36 -28.72 -34.17
C LEU A 15 5.17 -27.88 -33.19
N ALA A 16 6.47 -28.15 -33.04
CA ALA A 16 7.35 -27.40 -32.12
C ALA A 16 7.56 -25.94 -32.57
N GLY A 17 7.64 -25.68 -33.86
CA GLY A 17 7.80 -24.31 -34.39
C GLY A 17 6.58 -23.41 -34.11
N ASN A 18 5.36 -23.97 -34.13
CA ASN A 18 4.14 -23.20 -33.86
C ASN A 18 4.03 -22.77 -32.39
N ALA A 19 4.51 -23.59 -31.45
CA ALA A 19 4.49 -23.27 -30.02
C ALA A 19 5.43 -22.10 -29.66
N ALA A 20 6.58 -21.99 -30.33
CA ALA A 20 7.54 -20.91 -30.12
C ALA A 20 6.95 -19.54 -30.50
N ASN A 21 6.27 -19.46 -31.65
CA ASN A 21 5.69 -18.20 -32.15
C ASN A 21 4.57 -17.68 -31.25
N ALA A 22 3.73 -18.58 -30.70
CA ALA A 22 2.69 -18.20 -29.74
C ALA A 22 3.28 -17.60 -28.46
N SER A 23 4.42 -18.12 -28.00
CA SER A 23 5.11 -17.60 -26.80
C SER A 23 5.75 -16.23 -27.03
N ALA A 24 6.29 -15.97 -28.22
CA ALA A 24 6.89 -14.68 -28.57
C ALA A 24 5.83 -13.56 -28.66
N ALA A 25 4.68 -13.85 -29.27
CA ALA A 25 3.57 -12.88 -29.34
C ALA A 25 2.99 -12.56 -27.95
N ALA A 26 2.85 -13.58 -27.08
CA ALA A 26 2.44 -13.37 -25.70
C ALA A 26 3.46 -12.52 -24.93
N LEU A 27 4.76 -12.78 -25.11
CA LEU A 27 5.83 -12.03 -24.46
C LEU A 27 5.85 -10.55 -24.88
N LEU A 28 5.66 -10.29 -26.17
CA LEU A 28 5.55 -8.93 -26.71
C LEU A 28 4.38 -8.18 -26.06
N ALA A 29 3.19 -8.77 -26.05
CA ALA A 29 2.01 -8.18 -25.42
C ALA A 29 2.22 -7.89 -23.93
N ASP A 30 2.93 -8.78 -23.23
CA ASP A 30 3.30 -8.63 -21.82
C ASP A 30 4.26 -7.46 -21.56
N ILE A 31 5.19 -7.21 -22.47
CA ILE A 31 6.13 -6.09 -22.41
C ILE A 31 5.41 -4.78 -22.76
N GLU A 32 4.55 -4.78 -23.77
CA GLU A 32 3.75 -3.61 -24.17
C GLU A 32 2.78 -3.14 -23.08
N ASN A 33 2.30 -4.05 -22.22
CA ASN A 33 1.51 -3.70 -21.03
C ASN A 33 2.33 -3.10 -19.89
N ALA A 34 3.64 -3.34 -19.87
CA ALA A 34 4.53 -2.88 -18.82
C ALA A 34 5.17 -1.52 -19.12
N ILE A 35 5.09 -1.04 -20.36
CA ILE A 35 5.77 0.17 -20.83
C ILE A 35 4.74 1.21 -21.32
N MET A 36 4.96 2.48 -20.98
CA MET A 36 4.20 3.62 -21.49
C MET A 36 4.75 4.12 -22.82
N CYS A 37 3.86 4.57 -23.71
CA CYS A 37 4.29 5.15 -24.98
C CYS A 37 4.72 6.62 -24.81
N GLU A 38 5.98 6.92 -25.13
CA GLU A 38 6.56 8.27 -25.13
C GLU A 38 6.43 8.96 -26.48
N CYS A 39 5.20 9.09 -26.98
CA CYS A 39 4.94 9.83 -28.21
C CYS A 39 4.81 11.34 -27.94
N ASP A 40 5.26 12.15 -28.90
CA ASP A 40 5.23 13.63 -28.83
C ASP A 40 3.81 14.19 -28.60
N ASP A 41 2.77 13.45 -29.00
CA ASP A 41 1.37 13.84 -28.88
C ASP A 41 0.78 13.71 -27.46
N LYS A 42 1.60 13.44 -26.42
CA LYS A 42 1.17 13.29 -25.01
C LYS A 42 0.00 12.31 -24.81
N CYS A 43 0.02 11.19 -25.54
CA CYS A 43 -1.06 10.20 -25.48
C CYS A 43 -1.26 9.62 -24.06
N GLY A 44 -0.18 9.47 -23.29
CA GLY A 44 -0.24 8.99 -21.89
C GLY A 44 -0.80 7.57 -21.73
N LYS A 45 -0.81 6.78 -22.82
CA LYS A 45 -1.30 5.40 -22.84
C LYS A 45 -0.15 4.41 -22.72
N VAL A 46 -0.47 3.23 -22.19
CA VAL A 46 0.40 2.05 -22.29
C VAL A 46 0.64 1.67 -23.75
N LEU A 47 1.81 1.14 -24.06
CA LEU A 47 2.28 0.88 -25.43
C LEU A 47 1.30 -0.01 -26.21
N ILE A 48 0.70 -1.00 -25.54
CA ILE A 48 -0.28 -1.90 -26.16
C ILE A 48 -1.52 -1.18 -26.70
N ASN A 49 -1.90 -0.06 -26.08
CA ASN A 49 -3.09 0.72 -26.42
C ASN A 49 -2.77 1.99 -27.24
N CYS A 50 -1.53 2.14 -27.73
CA CYS A 50 -1.08 3.29 -28.50
C CYS A 50 -0.71 2.88 -29.93
N ASN A 51 -1.20 3.63 -30.93
CA ASN A 51 -1.05 3.31 -32.35
C ASN A 51 -0.35 4.44 -33.15
N CYS A 52 0.66 5.07 -32.56
CA CYS A 52 1.46 6.12 -33.20
C CYS A 52 2.74 5.56 -33.83
N SER A 53 3.38 6.33 -34.72
CA SER A 53 4.62 5.91 -35.40
C SER A 53 5.78 5.61 -34.44
N THR A 54 5.81 6.24 -33.27
CA THR A 54 6.77 5.93 -32.20
C THR A 54 6.46 4.59 -31.53
N SER A 55 5.19 4.26 -31.29
CA SER A 55 4.77 2.96 -30.74
C SER A 55 5.24 1.82 -31.64
N ASP A 56 5.05 1.95 -32.96
CA ASP A 56 5.47 0.94 -33.94
C ASP A 56 6.98 0.70 -33.92
N LYS A 57 7.78 1.78 -33.77
CA LYS A 57 9.24 1.66 -33.63
C LYS A 57 9.65 0.93 -32.35
N HIS A 58 8.96 1.21 -31.24
CA HIS A 58 9.21 0.50 -29.98
C HIS A 58 8.85 -0.98 -30.08
N ARG A 59 7.70 -1.32 -30.67
CA ARG A 59 7.28 -2.71 -30.91
C ARG A 59 8.29 -3.47 -31.75
N ALA A 60 8.70 -2.90 -32.88
CA ALA A 60 9.72 -3.50 -33.74
C ALA A 60 11.08 -3.67 -33.04
N THR A 61 11.42 -2.79 -32.09
CA THR A 61 12.64 -2.92 -31.28
C THR A 61 12.53 -4.05 -30.27
N ILE A 62 11.38 -4.16 -29.59
CA ILE A 62 11.10 -5.21 -28.61
C ILE A 62 11.03 -6.58 -29.31
N GLU A 63 10.39 -6.68 -30.46
CA GLU A 63 10.35 -7.90 -31.28
C GLU A 63 11.75 -8.40 -31.61
N LYS A 64 12.65 -7.52 -32.06
CA LYS A 64 14.05 -7.88 -32.31
C LYS A 64 14.79 -8.36 -31.07
N GLN A 65 14.46 -7.81 -29.90
CA GLN A 65 15.05 -8.23 -28.62
C GLN A 65 14.50 -9.59 -28.16
N ILE A 66 13.23 -9.87 -28.42
CA ILE A 66 12.63 -11.19 -28.17
C ILE A 66 13.26 -12.23 -29.11
N GLU A 67 13.42 -11.90 -30.39
CA GLU A 67 14.08 -12.76 -31.39
C GLU A 67 15.54 -13.05 -31.04
N SER A 68 16.24 -12.11 -30.38
CA SER A 68 17.60 -12.33 -29.89
C SER A 68 17.67 -13.15 -28.60
N GLY A 69 16.53 -13.58 -28.06
CA GLY A 69 16.44 -14.45 -26.88
C GLY A 69 16.52 -13.71 -25.55
N LEU A 70 16.32 -12.39 -25.52
CA LEU A 70 16.29 -11.63 -24.27
C LEU A 70 15.01 -11.93 -23.47
N ALA A 71 15.16 -12.04 -22.16
CA ALA A 71 14.02 -12.20 -21.26
C ALA A 71 13.26 -10.89 -21.07
N LYS A 72 11.96 -10.99 -20.73
CA LYS A 72 11.08 -9.85 -20.46
C LYS A 72 11.69 -8.83 -19.51
N GLU A 73 12.23 -9.29 -18.39
CA GLU A 73 12.79 -8.44 -17.34
C GLU A 73 14.02 -7.68 -17.83
N GLN A 74 14.83 -8.29 -18.72
CA GLN A 74 16.02 -7.67 -19.30
C GLN A 74 15.62 -6.58 -20.31
N ILE A 75 14.60 -6.83 -21.12
CA ILE A 75 14.04 -5.85 -22.07
C ILE A 75 13.47 -4.65 -21.31
N ILE A 76 12.66 -4.92 -20.27
CA ILE A 76 12.08 -3.86 -19.44
C ILE A 76 13.19 -3.07 -18.73
N GLN A 77 14.19 -3.73 -18.16
CA GLN A 77 15.30 -3.05 -17.51
C GLN A 77 16.08 -2.16 -18.49
N ALA A 78 16.36 -2.64 -19.70
CA ALA A 78 17.02 -1.84 -20.73
C ALA A 78 16.19 -0.61 -21.14
N TYR A 79 14.86 -0.72 -21.14
CA TYR A 79 13.96 0.40 -21.35
C TYR A 79 13.99 1.40 -20.17
N VAL A 80 13.98 0.90 -18.93
CA VAL A 80 14.08 1.74 -17.72
C VAL A 80 15.43 2.46 -17.65
N ASP A 81 16.52 1.79 -18.03
CA ASP A 81 17.86 2.39 -18.03
C ASP A 81 17.96 3.52 -19.07
N LYS A 82 17.19 3.44 -20.17
CA LYS A 82 17.22 4.41 -21.27
C LYS A 82 16.21 5.57 -21.10
N TYR A 83 15.00 5.28 -20.61
CA TYR A 83 13.88 6.23 -20.54
C TYR A 83 13.51 6.61 -19.08
N GLY A 84 14.08 5.93 -18.09
CA GLY A 84 13.83 6.14 -16.66
C GLY A 84 12.58 5.39 -16.14
N GLU A 85 12.33 5.50 -14.84
CA GLU A 85 11.21 4.79 -14.18
C GLU A 85 9.82 5.27 -14.62
N LYS A 86 9.72 6.44 -15.28
CA LYS A 86 8.45 6.98 -15.82
C LYS A 86 7.97 6.23 -17.05
N ALA A 87 8.86 5.49 -17.72
CA ALA A 87 8.52 4.68 -18.88
C ALA A 87 7.76 3.41 -18.50
N LEU A 88 7.71 3.04 -17.21
CA LEU A 88 6.95 1.89 -16.76
C LEU A 88 5.49 2.24 -16.48
N SER A 89 4.58 1.35 -16.89
CA SER A 89 3.16 1.46 -16.59
C SER A 89 2.84 1.30 -15.11
N ALA A 90 3.73 0.65 -14.35
CA ALA A 90 3.66 0.52 -12.90
C ALA A 90 5.02 0.88 -12.27
N PRO A 91 5.05 1.67 -11.18
CA PRO A 91 6.31 2.04 -10.54
C PRO A 91 7.06 0.79 -10.07
N THR A 92 8.37 0.75 -10.28
CA THR A 92 9.26 -0.35 -9.88
C THR A 92 9.06 -0.69 -8.40
N LYS A 93 9.03 -1.98 -8.05
CA LYS A 93 8.93 -2.43 -6.64
C LYS A 93 10.27 -2.31 -5.88
N LYS A 94 11.15 -1.37 -6.24
CA LYS A 94 12.49 -1.24 -5.62
C LYS A 94 12.75 0.20 -5.19
N GLY A 95 13.50 0.37 -4.10
CA GLY A 95 13.92 1.68 -3.59
C GLY A 95 12.81 2.47 -2.87
N PHE A 96 12.56 3.69 -3.33
CA PHE A 96 11.67 4.67 -2.67
C PHE A 96 10.20 4.22 -2.57
N ASN A 97 9.75 3.39 -3.50
CA ASN A 97 8.40 2.81 -3.50
C ASN A 97 8.17 1.91 -2.26
N LEU A 98 9.22 1.24 -1.77
CA LEU A 98 9.11 0.39 -0.58
C LEU A 98 8.95 1.23 0.70
N THR A 99 9.66 2.35 0.81
CA THR A 99 9.53 3.27 1.95
C THR A 99 8.13 3.90 1.97
N ALA A 100 7.57 4.27 0.82
CA ALA A 100 6.20 4.78 0.73
C ALA A 100 5.15 3.77 1.24
N TRP A 101 5.41 2.47 1.06
CA TRP A 101 4.52 1.42 1.54
C TRP A 101 4.73 1.04 3.02
N ILE A 102 5.96 1.15 3.52
CA ILE A 102 6.30 0.88 4.93
C ILE A 102 5.95 2.06 5.84
N MET A 103 6.03 3.29 5.33
CA MET A 103 5.75 4.53 6.09
C MET A 103 4.42 4.53 6.84
N PRO A 104 3.26 4.13 6.26
CA PRO A 104 1.98 4.13 7.01
C PRO A 104 2.02 3.22 8.23
N PHE A 105 2.61 2.02 8.12
CA PHE A 105 2.75 1.11 9.25
C PHE A 105 3.75 1.63 10.28
N ALA A 106 4.88 2.17 9.83
CA ALA A 106 5.89 2.76 10.71
C ALA A 106 5.32 3.96 11.49
N ALA A 107 4.52 4.82 10.84
CA ALA A 107 3.87 5.97 11.46
C ALA A 107 2.85 5.53 12.53
N LEU A 108 2.03 4.50 12.24
CA LEU A 108 1.08 3.95 13.21
C LEU A 108 1.79 3.34 14.43
N ILE A 109 2.85 2.58 14.22
CA ILE A 109 3.64 1.97 15.30
C ILE A 109 4.30 3.07 16.15
N ALA A 110 4.96 4.04 15.51
CA ALA A 110 5.61 5.14 16.20
C ALA A 110 4.61 5.98 17.00
N GLY A 111 3.46 6.31 16.40
CA GLY A 111 2.37 7.03 17.05
C GLY A 111 1.79 6.25 18.24
N GLY A 112 1.52 4.96 18.07
CA GLY A 112 1.02 4.09 19.13
C GLY A 112 1.98 3.97 20.31
N ILE A 113 3.27 3.78 20.05
CA ILE A 113 4.31 3.74 21.09
C ILE A 113 4.42 5.11 21.79
N GLY A 114 4.37 6.21 21.04
CA GLY A 114 4.43 7.58 21.58
C GLY A 114 3.27 7.86 22.54
N ILE A 115 2.04 7.62 22.09
CA ILE A 115 0.82 7.79 22.89
C ILE A 115 0.85 6.87 24.11
N GLY A 116 1.22 5.59 23.94
CA GLY A 116 1.32 4.64 25.05
C GLY A 116 2.33 5.06 26.12
N LYS A 117 3.48 5.62 25.71
CA LYS A 117 4.47 6.18 26.65
C LYS A 117 3.94 7.40 27.40
N ILE A 118 3.28 8.34 26.71
CA ILE A 118 2.68 9.54 27.33
C ILE A 118 1.59 9.14 28.32
N ILE A 119 0.71 8.20 27.96
CA ILE A 119 -0.32 7.70 28.87
C ILE A 119 0.36 7.05 30.08
N ARG A 120 1.35 6.17 29.89
CA ARG A 120 2.03 5.50 31.00
C ARG A 120 2.74 6.47 31.95
N THR A 121 3.36 7.54 31.43
CA THR A 121 4.02 8.55 32.28
C THR A 121 3.00 9.39 33.06
N TRP A 122 1.81 9.62 32.51
CA TRP A 122 0.75 10.36 33.21
C TRP A 122 -0.02 9.49 34.20
N THR A 123 -0.33 8.25 33.85
CA THR A 123 -1.03 7.31 34.76
C THR A 123 -0.13 6.83 35.89
N GLY A 124 1.20 6.78 35.69
CA GLY A 124 2.16 6.50 36.76
C GLY A 124 2.20 7.57 37.86
N LYS A 125 1.81 8.82 37.55
CA LYS A 125 1.75 9.93 38.51
C LYS A 125 0.39 10.06 39.21
N ASN A 126 -0.54 9.13 38.96
CA ASN A 126 -1.90 9.18 39.50
C ASN A 126 -2.28 7.97 40.36
N ARG A 127 -1.32 7.12 40.73
CA ARG A 127 -1.56 6.06 41.72
C ARG A 127 -1.85 6.59 43.12
N ASP A 128 -1.65 7.89 43.37
CA ASP A 128 -2.08 8.57 44.60
C ASP A 128 -3.54 9.10 44.56
N ILE A 129 -4.22 9.08 43.41
CA ILE A 129 -5.61 9.60 43.33
C ILE A 129 -6.67 8.50 43.50
N SER A 130 -6.31 7.22 43.36
CA SER A 130 -7.25 6.11 43.61
C SER A 130 -7.20 5.56 45.05
N GLU A 131 -6.45 6.19 45.95
CA GLU A 131 -6.50 5.95 47.40
C GLU A 131 -7.18 7.13 48.13
N GLY A 132 -8.10 7.79 47.43
CA GLY A 132 -8.82 8.97 47.91
C GLY A 132 -10.26 8.97 47.42
N LEU A 133 -11.04 7.91 47.70
CA LEU A 133 -12.39 8.23 48.16
C LEU A 133 -12.15 8.89 49.52
N PRO A 134 -12.41 10.21 49.69
CA PRO A 134 -12.38 10.78 51.02
C PRO A 134 -13.43 10.04 51.82
N GLY A 135 -12.96 9.13 52.68
CA GLY A 135 -13.71 8.70 53.84
C GLY A 135 -14.29 9.95 54.45
N ARG A 136 -15.62 9.95 54.56
CA ARG A 136 -16.42 10.92 55.31
C ARG A 136 -15.58 11.48 56.45
N ASN A 137 -15.20 12.75 56.36
CA ASN A 137 -14.81 13.51 57.53
C ASN A 137 -16.09 13.70 58.35
N GLU A 138 -16.52 12.65 59.05
CA GLU A 138 -17.68 12.59 59.95
C GLU A 138 -17.79 13.84 60.83
N PRO A 139 -16.72 14.34 61.50
CA PRO A 139 -16.86 15.54 62.35
C PRO A 139 -17.24 16.81 61.58
N ALA A 140 -16.79 16.96 60.34
CA ALA A 140 -17.13 18.11 59.50
C ALA A 140 -18.54 17.98 58.89
N LEU A 141 -18.96 16.75 58.58
CA LEU A 141 -20.30 16.47 58.07
C LEU A 141 -21.36 16.62 59.17
N GLU A 142 -21.09 16.14 60.38
CA GLU A 142 -21.97 16.31 61.55
C GLU A 142 -22.17 17.79 61.89
N THR A 143 -21.09 18.57 61.88
CA THR A 143 -21.14 20.02 62.11
C THR A 143 -22.00 20.73 61.05
N ARG A 144 -21.88 20.32 59.78
CA ARG A 144 -22.69 20.88 58.68
C ARG A 144 -24.16 20.44 58.76
N LEU A 145 -24.43 19.17 59.06
CA LEU A 145 -25.81 18.67 59.24
C LEU A 145 -26.52 19.37 60.40
N GLY A 146 -25.83 19.59 61.52
CA GLY A 146 -26.38 20.32 62.68
C GLY A 146 -26.75 21.77 62.36
N GLY A 147 -26.05 22.40 61.41
CA GLY A 147 -26.43 23.72 60.88
C GLY A 147 -27.72 23.68 60.06
N TYR A 148 -27.83 22.72 59.13
CA TYR A 148 -29.01 22.54 58.28
C TYR A 148 -30.27 22.19 59.09
N SER A 149 -30.16 21.36 60.12
CA SER A 149 -31.31 20.99 60.96
C SER A 149 -31.90 22.18 61.71
N LYS A 150 -31.05 23.09 62.21
CA LYS A 150 -31.51 24.33 62.87
C LYS A 150 -32.22 25.26 61.90
N GLN A 151 -31.70 25.38 60.69
CA GLN A 151 -32.28 26.25 59.67
C GLN A 151 -33.67 25.74 59.23
N LEU A 152 -33.85 24.43 59.07
CA LEU A 152 -35.16 23.84 58.75
C LEU A 152 -36.21 24.11 59.84
N GLN A 153 -35.83 24.02 61.12
CA GLN A 153 -36.77 24.29 62.22
C GLN A 153 -37.21 25.76 62.25
N SER A 154 -36.29 26.70 62.00
CA SER A 154 -36.64 28.13 61.94
C SER A 154 -37.53 28.49 60.75
N GLU A 155 -37.38 27.79 59.62
CA GLU A 155 -38.28 27.97 58.47
C GLU A 155 -39.68 27.39 58.77
N LEU A 156 -39.74 26.26 59.48
CA LEU A 156 -41.03 25.63 59.81
C LEU A 156 -41.85 26.48 60.80
N ASP A 157 -41.21 27.02 61.84
CA ASP A 157 -41.83 27.91 62.83
C ASP A 157 -42.36 29.21 62.18
N LYS A 158 -41.60 29.74 61.20
CA LYS A 158 -42.01 30.91 60.41
C LYS A 158 -43.17 30.63 59.44
N LEU A 159 -43.36 29.38 59.03
CA LEU A 159 -44.48 28.97 58.18
C LEU A 159 -45.75 28.62 58.98
N GLU A 160 -45.61 28.33 60.28
CA GLU A 160 -46.72 28.02 61.18
C GLU A 160 -47.30 29.27 61.88
N SER A 161 -46.55 30.39 61.93
CA SER A 161 -47.00 31.70 62.44
C SER A 161 -47.72 32.55 61.40
#